data_AF-A0AAV8CUH5-F1
#
_entry.id   AF-A0AAV8CUH5-F1
#
_cell.length_a   1.000
_cell.length_b   1.000
_cell.length_c   1.000
_cell.angle_alpha   90.00
_cell.angle_beta   90.00
_cell.angle_gamma   90.00
#
_symmetry.space_group_name_H-M   'P 1'
#
loop_
_entity.id
_entity.type
_entity.pdbx_description
1 polymer ?
#
loop_
_entity_poly.entity_id
_entity_poly.type
_entity_poly.pdbx_seq_one_letter_code
_entity_poly.pdbx_strand_id
1 'polypeptide(L)'
;MYTTKRLAEFKATQEAALQLPPEGPNSGYAVINDDAHGVISSCCWGLFRYPIEPRVFDLPFHQNKILKVSHTDGDGGTTQRVLFVPVMNLPLSANRYYVVIAEGQHKGLVNTCSREEDVTTWCCLRYIKDVKPKPFDHRDIYQQIEIIPHNGQFTAKSVASDGFPPFIFRQQYWTLYEDNSKNYQLDEACGLKNAVRSEILNLDLTINFIAGMCCGIAHSSL
;
A
#
# COMPACT_ATOMS: atom_id res chain seq x y z
N MET A 1 -11.00 -10.66 0.56
CA MET A 1 -11.21 -10.65 -0.91
C MET A 1 -11.31 -9.22 -1.41
N TYR A 2 -10.54 -8.86 -2.42
CA TYR A 2 -10.57 -7.51 -3.00
C TYR A 2 -11.47 -7.47 -4.24
N THR A 3 -12.20 -6.37 -4.42
CA THR A 3 -12.89 -6.03 -5.68
C THR A 3 -12.18 -4.83 -6.27
N THR A 4 -11.86 -4.90 -7.56
CA THR A 4 -11.19 -3.81 -8.25
C THR A 4 -12.16 -2.70 -8.62
N LYS A 5 -11.70 -1.45 -8.46
CA LYS A 5 -12.36 -0.24 -8.94
C LYS A 5 -11.32 0.66 -9.59
N ARG A 6 -11.69 1.36 -10.66
CA ARG A 6 -10.77 2.25 -11.36
C ARG A 6 -10.57 3.55 -10.59
N LEU A 7 -9.35 4.07 -10.58
CA LEU A 7 -9.05 5.35 -9.92
C LEU A 7 -9.92 6.50 -10.45
N ALA A 8 -10.22 6.50 -11.75
CA ALA A 8 -11.08 7.50 -12.38
C ALA A 8 -12.51 7.52 -11.81
N GLU A 9 -13.07 6.35 -11.49
CA GLU A 9 -14.42 6.23 -10.90
C GLU A 9 -14.47 6.84 -9.50
N PHE A 10 -13.40 6.69 -8.71
CA PHE A 10 -13.30 7.33 -7.40
C PHE A 10 -13.14 8.85 -7.49
N LYS A 11 -12.39 9.33 -8.47
CA LYS A 11 -12.20 10.79 -8.66
C LYS A 11 -13.46 11.47 -9.21
N ALA A 12 -14.29 10.74 -9.95
CA ALA A 12 -15.52 11.28 -10.52
C ALA A 12 -16.65 11.46 -9.49
N THR A 13 -16.63 10.72 -8.37
CA THR A 13 -17.78 10.65 -7.46
C THR A 13 -17.31 10.49 -6.02
N GLN A 14 -17.56 11.51 -5.17
CA GLN A 14 -17.14 11.50 -3.77
C GLN A 14 -17.77 10.33 -2.99
N GLU A 15 -18.98 9.92 -3.37
CA GLU A 15 -19.71 8.79 -2.80
C GLU A 15 -18.98 7.46 -3.04
N ALA A 16 -18.24 7.32 -4.15
CA ALA A 16 -17.54 6.08 -4.48
C ALA A 16 -16.46 5.73 -3.44
N ALA A 17 -15.81 6.73 -2.85
CA ALA A 17 -14.80 6.54 -1.81
C ALA A 17 -15.39 6.22 -0.43
N LEU A 18 -16.66 6.60 -0.19
CA LEU A 18 -17.40 6.38 1.05
C LEU A 18 -18.12 5.02 1.08
N GLN A 19 -18.30 4.39 -0.08
CA GLN A 19 -18.95 3.08 -0.17
C GLN A 19 -18.16 2.02 0.60
N LEU A 20 -18.89 1.15 1.29
CA LEU A 20 -18.32 -0.05 1.87
C LEU A 20 -18.06 -1.09 0.77
N PRO A 21 -17.02 -1.92 0.91
CA PRO A 21 -16.76 -3.03 0.00
C PRO A 21 -17.99 -3.95 -0.17
N PRO A 22 -18.16 -4.59 -1.35
CA PRO A 22 -19.31 -5.46 -1.62
C PRO A 22 -19.43 -6.61 -0.60
N GLU A 23 -20.67 -6.99 -0.28
CA GLU A 23 -21.05 -7.81 0.89
C GLU A 23 -20.19 -9.06 1.11
N GLY A 24 -19.70 -9.23 2.35
CA GLY A 24 -19.03 -10.42 2.88
C GLY A 24 -17.99 -10.06 3.95
N PRO A 25 -17.72 -10.93 4.95
CA PRO A 25 -16.63 -10.68 5.89
C PRO A 25 -15.28 -10.66 5.15
N ASN A 26 -14.39 -9.74 5.56
CA ASN A 26 -13.04 -9.58 5.00
C ASN A 26 -13.02 -9.19 3.52
N SER A 27 -13.95 -8.33 3.09
CA SER A 27 -13.98 -7.73 1.74
C SER A 27 -13.25 -6.38 1.70
N GLY A 28 -12.58 -6.04 0.61
CA GLY A 28 -11.89 -4.75 0.43
C GLY A 28 -11.94 -4.23 -1.00
N TYR A 29 -11.53 -2.98 -1.21
CA TYR A 29 -11.34 -2.41 -2.54
C TYR A 29 -9.86 -2.41 -2.93
N ALA A 30 -9.58 -2.76 -4.19
CA ALA A 30 -8.30 -2.52 -4.82
C ALA A 30 -8.50 -1.47 -5.92
N VAL A 31 -7.63 -0.46 -5.93
CA VAL A 31 -7.65 0.64 -6.87
C VAL A 31 -6.62 0.36 -7.95
N ILE A 32 -7.07 0.35 -9.20
CA ILE A 32 -6.20 0.17 -10.36
C ILE A 32 -6.16 1.49 -11.13
N ASN A 33 -4.96 1.89 -11.55
CA ASN A 33 -4.78 2.97 -12.51
C ASN A 33 -4.50 2.38 -13.90
N ASP A 34 -5.36 2.67 -14.87
CA ASP A 34 -5.26 2.19 -16.25
C ASP A 34 -4.20 2.94 -17.08
N ASP A 35 -3.67 4.06 -16.55
CA ASP A 35 -2.62 4.85 -17.20
C ASP A 35 -1.26 4.14 -17.09
N ALA A 36 -1.07 3.13 -17.95
CA ALA A 36 0.09 2.26 -18.03
C ALA A 36 1.27 2.86 -18.82
N HIS A 37 1.44 4.18 -18.78
CA HIS A 37 2.52 4.85 -19.50
C HIS A 37 3.54 5.43 -18.51
N GLY A 38 4.66 4.73 -18.36
CA GLY A 38 5.83 5.29 -17.69
C GLY A 38 6.21 6.61 -18.36
N VAL A 39 6.32 7.68 -17.58
CA VAL A 39 6.61 9.01 -18.10
C VAL A 39 8.09 9.05 -18.49
N ILE A 40 8.38 9.32 -19.76
CA ILE A 40 9.74 9.42 -20.29
C ILE A 40 10.11 10.90 -20.38
N SER A 41 11.14 11.33 -19.64
CA SER A 41 11.78 12.62 -19.90
C SER A 41 12.68 12.51 -21.10
N SER A 42 12.87 13.62 -21.80
CA SER A 42 13.99 13.77 -22.71
C SER A 42 14.83 14.98 -22.35
N CYS A 43 16.16 14.81 -22.26
CA CYS A 43 17.11 15.92 -22.26
C CYS A 43 17.95 15.91 -23.55
N CYS A 44 18.74 16.97 -23.77
CA CYS A 44 19.58 17.16 -24.96
C CYS A 44 18.81 16.97 -26.28
N TRP A 45 17.75 17.74 -26.51
CA TRP A 45 16.95 17.69 -27.75
C TRP A 45 16.43 16.28 -28.13
N GLY A 46 16.10 15.44 -27.16
CA GLY A 46 15.53 14.10 -27.44
C GLY A 46 16.55 12.97 -27.54
N LEU A 47 17.85 13.28 -27.46
CA LEU A 47 18.95 12.29 -27.59
C LEU A 47 19.05 11.38 -26.37
N PHE A 48 18.74 11.88 -25.19
CA PHE A 48 18.75 11.09 -23.96
C PHE A 48 17.35 11.02 -23.39
N ARG A 49 16.80 9.80 -23.35
CA ARG A 49 15.53 9.49 -22.71
C ARG A 49 15.80 8.75 -21.42
N TYR A 50 15.22 9.23 -20.33
CA TYR A 50 15.31 8.55 -19.03
C TYR A 50 13.92 8.47 -18.39
N PRO A 51 13.62 7.36 -17.67
CA PRO A 51 12.35 7.20 -16.98
C PRO A 51 12.25 8.22 -15.83
N ILE A 52 11.14 8.95 -15.75
CA ILE A 52 10.78 9.78 -14.59
C ILE A 52 9.81 8.98 -13.75
N GLU A 53 10.16 8.71 -12.49
CA GLU A 53 9.22 8.20 -11.50
C GLU A 53 8.15 9.29 -11.25
N PRO A 54 6.90 9.13 -11.72
CA PRO A 54 5.89 10.18 -11.57
C PRO A 54 5.51 10.32 -10.10
N ARG A 55 5.31 11.56 -9.65
CA ARG A 55 4.93 11.83 -8.26
C ARG A 55 3.44 11.55 -8.06
N VAL A 56 3.10 10.89 -6.96
CA VAL A 56 1.73 10.65 -6.52
C VAL A 56 1.35 11.75 -5.52
N PHE A 57 0.24 12.44 -5.77
CA PHE A 57 -0.21 13.59 -4.99
C PHE A 57 -1.42 13.30 -4.10
N ASP A 58 -2.23 12.31 -4.49
CA ASP A 58 -3.56 12.11 -3.92
C ASP A 58 -3.82 10.66 -3.50
N LEU A 59 -4.82 10.51 -2.64
CA LEU A 59 -5.42 9.23 -2.26
C LEU A 59 -6.68 8.95 -3.12
N PRO A 60 -7.14 7.68 -3.18
CA PRO A 60 -6.48 6.48 -2.67
C PRO A 60 -5.28 6.06 -3.53
N PHE A 61 -4.32 5.37 -2.92
CA PHE A 61 -3.19 4.82 -3.66
C PHE A 61 -3.63 3.66 -4.55
N HIS A 62 -3.02 3.53 -5.73
CA HIS A 62 -3.30 2.41 -6.64
C HIS A 62 -2.45 1.19 -6.28
N GLN A 63 -3.05 0.00 -6.29
CA GLN A 63 -2.43 -1.27 -5.89
C GLN A 63 -1.72 -2.00 -7.04
N ASN A 64 -1.86 -1.50 -8.28
CA ASN A 64 -1.25 -2.07 -9.47
C ASN A 64 0.15 -1.55 -9.78
N LYS A 65 0.72 -0.68 -8.95
CA LYS A 65 2.12 -0.25 -9.04
C LYS A 65 2.79 -0.27 -7.68
N ILE A 66 4.10 -0.55 -7.69
CA ILE A 66 4.95 -0.34 -6.52
C ILE A 66 5.14 1.17 -6.36
N LEU A 67 5.11 1.63 -5.11
CA LEU A 67 5.31 3.03 -4.78
C LEU A 67 6.59 3.20 -3.99
N LYS A 68 7.35 4.24 -4.31
CA LYS A 68 8.57 4.62 -3.61
C LYS A 68 8.25 5.76 -2.66
N VAL A 69 8.33 5.48 -1.37
CA VAL A 69 8.28 6.48 -0.30
C VAL A 69 9.66 7.11 -0.20
N SER A 70 9.71 8.44 -0.19
CA SER A 70 10.93 9.21 -0.07
C SER A 70 10.78 10.29 0.99
N HIS A 71 11.74 10.35 1.90
CA HIS A 71 11.89 11.46 2.84
C HIS A 71 13.31 11.99 2.73
N THR A 72 13.47 13.28 2.46
CA THR A 72 14.79 13.91 2.36
C THR A 72 15.08 14.66 3.65
N ASP A 73 15.87 14.06 4.53
CA ASP A 73 16.52 14.78 5.62
C ASP A 73 17.94 15.17 5.19
N GLY A 74 18.45 16.27 5.74
CA GLY A 74 19.71 16.92 5.34
C GLY A 74 20.99 16.06 5.39
N ASP A 75 20.90 14.78 5.75
CA ASP A 75 22.03 13.83 5.87
C ASP A 75 21.90 12.60 4.94
N GLY A 76 21.00 12.67 3.95
CA GLY A 76 20.76 11.60 2.96
C GLY A 76 19.33 11.08 3.03
N GLY A 77 18.65 11.09 1.89
CA GLY A 77 17.23 10.71 1.82
C GLY A 77 17.01 9.24 2.16
N THR A 78 16.04 8.96 3.04
CA THR A 78 15.57 7.59 3.29
C THR A 78 14.51 7.25 2.26
N THR A 79 14.66 6.10 1.60
CA THR A 79 13.66 5.61 0.62
C THR A 79 13.24 4.18 0.93
N GLN A 80 11.97 3.87 0.65
CA GLN A 80 11.43 2.51 0.78
C GLN A 80 10.43 2.24 -0.36
N ARG A 81 10.60 1.14 -1.10
CA ARG A 81 9.61 0.66 -2.07
C ARG A 81 8.59 -0.25 -1.41
N VAL A 82 7.32 0.08 -1.60
CA VAL A 82 6.21 -0.56 -0.89
C VAL A 82 4.97 -0.69 -1.78
N LEU A 83 4.08 -1.60 -1.39
CA LEU A 83 2.69 -1.65 -1.84
C LEU A 83 1.80 -1.23 -0.67
N PHE A 84 0.96 -0.22 -0.90
CA PHE A 84 -0.07 0.17 0.05
C PHE A 84 -1.32 -0.64 -0.23
N VAL A 85 -1.75 -1.44 0.73
CA VAL A 85 -2.91 -2.31 0.56
C VAL A 85 -4.03 -1.86 1.49
N PRO A 86 -5.19 -1.43 0.98
CA PRO A 86 -6.27 -0.94 1.80
C PRO A 86 -6.75 -1.98 2.81
N VAL A 87 -6.99 -1.54 4.05
CA VAL A 87 -7.52 -2.41 5.09
C VAL A 87 -8.93 -2.88 4.70
N MET A 88 -9.21 -4.18 4.92
CA MET A 88 -10.50 -4.79 4.62
C MET A 88 -11.60 -4.26 5.53
N ASN A 89 -12.86 -4.39 5.08
CA ASN A 89 -14.08 -3.98 5.77
C ASN A 89 -14.21 -2.47 6.04
N LEU A 90 -13.39 -1.66 5.38
CA LEU A 90 -13.40 -0.21 5.48
C LEU A 90 -13.61 0.44 4.10
N PRO A 91 -14.26 1.62 4.04
CA PRO A 91 -14.27 2.42 2.83
C PRO A 91 -12.86 2.96 2.55
N LEU A 92 -12.55 3.26 1.28
CA LEU A 92 -11.24 3.81 0.93
C LEU A 92 -10.98 5.19 1.55
N SER A 93 -12.05 5.95 1.83
CA SER A 93 -11.97 7.22 2.55
C SER A 93 -11.39 7.11 3.96
N ALA A 94 -11.35 5.90 4.55
CA ALA A 94 -10.69 5.68 5.83
C ALA A 94 -9.16 5.85 5.74
N ASN A 95 -8.59 5.79 4.53
CA ASN A 95 -7.15 5.96 4.27
C ASN A 95 -6.26 5.06 5.12
N ARG A 96 -6.74 3.86 5.46
CA ARG A 96 -5.99 2.87 6.23
C ARG A 96 -5.39 1.82 5.33
N TYR A 97 -4.11 1.54 5.53
CA TYR A 97 -3.34 0.65 4.68
C TYR A 97 -2.44 -0.27 5.50
N TYR A 98 -2.24 -1.48 5.00
CA TYR A 98 -1.05 -2.28 5.26
C TYR A 98 0.06 -1.83 4.31
N VAL A 99 1.30 -1.78 4.79
CA VAL A 99 2.45 -1.41 3.98
C VAL A 99 3.34 -2.63 3.76
N VAL A 100 3.21 -3.23 2.59
CA VAL A 100 3.98 -4.42 2.19
C VAL A 100 5.28 -3.97 1.55
N ILE A 101 6.40 -4.52 2.00
CA ILE A 101 7.73 -4.18 1.46
C ILE A 101 7.93 -4.87 0.12
N ALA A 102 8.31 -4.10 -0.91
CA ALA A 102 8.43 -4.60 -2.27
C ALA A 102 9.85 -5.07 -2.65
N GLU A 103 10.87 -4.68 -1.88
CA GLU A 103 12.28 -4.97 -2.19
C GLU A 103 13.15 -5.28 -0.95
N GLY A 104 14.37 -5.76 -1.20
CA GLY A 104 15.36 -6.03 -0.15
C GLY A 104 15.06 -7.28 0.68
N GLN A 105 15.75 -7.39 1.82
CA GLN A 105 15.70 -8.58 2.69
C GLN A 105 14.32 -8.84 3.31
N HIS A 106 13.52 -7.79 3.48
CA HIS A 106 12.19 -7.87 4.10
C HIS A 106 11.06 -7.90 3.07
N LYS A 107 11.37 -8.15 1.79
CA LYS A 107 10.36 -8.24 0.72
C LYS A 107 9.23 -9.20 1.08
N GLY A 108 8.00 -8.77 0.87
CA GLY A 108 6.77 -9.53 1.16
C GLY A 108 6.32 -9.48 2.62
N LEU A 109 7.12 -8.89 3.51
CA LEU A 109 6.71 -8.62 4.89
C LEU A 109 5.99 -7.28 5.00
N VAL A 110 5.24 -7.11 6.08
CA VAL A 110 4.45 -5.92 6.37
C VAL A 110 5.15 -5.12 7.45
N ASN A 111 5.27 -3.82 7.21
CA ASN A 111 5.76 -2.90 8.22
C ASN A 111 4.85 -2.95 9.45
N THR A 112 5.46 -2.92 10.64
CA THR A 112 4.75 -3.00 11.92
C THR A 112 5.11 -1.80 12.76
N CYS A 113 4.12 -1.16 13.35
CA CYS A 113 4.30 -0.08 14.31
C CYS A 113 4.98 -0.60 15.58
N SER A 114 5.90 0.19 16.10
CA SER A 114 6.45 0.02 17.45
C SER A 114 5.41 0.37 18.50
N ARG A 115 5.61 -0.11 19.72
CA ARG A 115 4.76 0.18 20.89
C ARG A 115 5.51 1.02 21.91
N GLU A 116 4.83 1.44 22.97
CA GLU A 116 5.48 2.13 24.09
C GLU A 116 6.60 1.29 24.73
N GLU A 117 6.47 -0.05 24.74
CA GLU A 117 7.51 -0.98 25.21
C GLU A 117 8.81 -0.94 24.38
N ASP A 118 8.74 -0.48 23.13
CA ASP A 118 9.90 -0.34 22.23
C ASP A 118 10.57 1.05 22.36
N VAL A 119 10.03 1.92 23.22
CA VAL A 119 10.61 3.24 23.51
C VAL A 119 11.74 3.08 24.50
N THR A 120 12.95 3.34 24.04
CA THR A 120 14.15 3.36 24.89
C THR A 120 14.49 4.80 25.25
N THR A 121 14.91 5.04 26.49
CA THR A 121 15.43 6.34 26.91
C THR A 121 16.94 6.22 27.12
N TRP A 122 17.72 7.04 26.40
CA TRP A 122 19.17 7.14 26.58
C TRP A 122 19.57 8.62 26.69
N CYS A 123 20.29 8.99 27.76
CA CYS A 123 20.76 10.36 28.02
C CYS A 123 19.69 11.46 27.79
N CYS A 124 18.53 11.34 28.44
CA CYS A 124 17.39 12.28 28.34
C CYS A 124 16.71 12.37 26.96
N LEU A 125 17.14 11.58 25.96
CA LEU A 125 16.50 11.47 24.65
C LEU A 125 15.63 10.21 24.60
N ARG A 126 14.38 10.38 24.15
CA ARG A 126 13.49 9.26 23.82
C ARG A 126 13.80 8.80 22.41
N TYR A 127 14.14 7.52 22.27
CA TYR A 127 14.38 6.86 21.00
C TYR A 127 13.37 5.72 20.83
N ILE A 128 12.69 5.70 19.69
CA ILE A 128 11.76 4.62 19.36
C ILE A 128 12.52 3.60 18.54
N LYS A 129 12.65 2.38 19.05
CA LYS A 129 13.26 1.29 18.31
C LYS A 129 12.23 0.72 17.35
N ASP A 130 12.53 0.75 16.06
CA ASP A 130 11.64 0.17 15.05
C ASP A 130 11.53 -1.35 15.19
N VAL A 131 10.29 -1.83 15.22
CA VAL A 131 9.98 -3.25 15.14
C VAL A 131 10.28 -3.73 13.72
N LYS A 132 10.95 -4.88 13.60
CA LYS A 132 11.21 -5.49 12.30
C LYS A 132 9.89 -5.85 11.59
N PRO A 133 9.80 -5.71 10.26
CA PRO A 133 8.63 -6.14 9.50
C PRO A 133 8.26 -7.59 9.77
N LYS A 134 6.96 -7.88 9.80
CA LYS A 134 6.40 -9.19 10.16
C LYS A 134 5.60 -9.78 8.99
N PRO A 135 5.35 -11.11 8.99
CA PRO A 135 4.36 -11.69 8.09
C PRO A 135 3.01 -10.99 8.24
N PHE A 136 2.26 -10.87 7.13
CA PHE A 136 0.94 -10.25 7.13
C PHE A 136 0.00 -10.94 8.12
N ASP A 137 -0.61 -10.14 9.00
CA ASP A 137 -1.69 -10.56 9.88
C ASP A 137 -2.81 -9.52 9.85
N HIS A 138 -3.96 -9.91 9.30
CA HIS A 138 -5.12 -9.02 9.17
C HIS A 138 -5.74 -8.60 10.51
N ARG A 139 -5.40 -9.31 11.60
CA ARG A 139 -5.88 -9.04 12.97
C ARG A 139 -4.93 -8.14 13.74
N ASP A 140 -3.69 -7.97 13.25
CA ASP A 140 -2.69 -7.15 13.89
C ASP A 140 -2.91 -5.66 13.55
N ILE A 141 -3.53 -4.94 14.48
CA ILE A 141 -3.75 -3.49 14.37
C ILE A 141 -2.44 -2.69 14.24
N TYR A 142 -1.31 -3.22 14.71
CA TYR A 142 -0.02 -2.56 14.59
C TYR A 142 0.57 -2.67 13.18
N GLN A 143 0.02 -3.52 12.29
CA GLN A 143 0.37 -3.52 10.88
C GLN A 143 -0.42 -2.50 10.05
N GLN A 144 -1.38 -1.81 10.67
CA GLN A 144 -2.24 -0.83 10.00
C GLN A 144 -1.77 0.59 10.30
N ILE A 145 -1.63 1.39 9.24
CA ILE A 145 -1.38 2.83 9.35
C ILE A 145 -2.47 3.61 8.64
N GLU A 146 -2.78 4.78 9.17
CA GLU A 146 -3.64 5.77 8.54
C GLU A 146 -2.77 6.81 7.82
N ILE A 147 -3.07 7.08 6.55
CA ILE A 147 -2.36 8.05 5.73
C ILE A 147 -3.14 9.35 5.65
N ILE A 148 -2.47 10.44 5.95
CA ILE A 148 -3.03 11.79 5.96
C ILE A 148 -2.36 12.60 4.85
N PRO A 149 -3.11 13.03 3.81
CA PRO A 149 -2.56 13.85 2.74
C PRO A 149 -2.37 15.31 3.20
N HIS A 150 -1.32 15.96 2.69
CA HIS A 150 -0.99 17.36 2.95
C HIS A 150 -0.34 17.98 1.71
N ASN A 151 -1.12 18.73 0.90
CA ASN A 151 -0.63 19.48 -0.27
C ASN A 151 0.31 18.68 -1.20
N GLY A 152 -0.05 17.43 -1.52
CA GLY A 152 0.78 16.55 -2.38
C GLY A 152 1.93 15.83 -1.66
N GLN A 153 1.96 15.90 -0.34
CA GLN A 153 2.81 15.11 0.55
C GLN A 153 1.92 14.32 1.51
N PHE A 154 2.52 13.45 2.32
CA PHE A 154 1.78 12.59 3.22
C PHE A 154 2.43 12.51 4.59
N THR A 155 1.62 12.21 5.61
CA THR A 155 2.04 11.82 6.94
C THR A 155 1.30 10.54 7.30
N ALA A 156 1.89 9.69 8.15
CA ALA A 156 1.22 8.51 8.64
C ALA A 156 1.00 8.56 10.16
N LYS A 157 -0.04 7.88 10.62
CA LYS A 157 -0.29 7.60 12.04
C LYS A 157 -0.51 6.11 12.22
N SER A 158 -0.16 5.58 13.40
CA SER A 158 -0.59 4.22 13.74
C SER A 158 -2.09 4.22 13.98
N VAL A 159 -2.76 3.14 13.58
CA VAL A 159 -4.16 2.92 13.94
C VAL A 159 -4.29 2.51 15.41
N ALA A 160 -3.27 1.85 15.96
CA ALA A 160 -3.17 1.58 17.39
C ALA A 160 -2.84 2.89 18.14
N SER A 161 -3.56 3.18 19.21
CA SER A 161 -3.42 4.43 19.97
C SER A 161 -2.06 4.58 20.67
N ASP A 162 -1.44 3.46 21.01
CA ASP A 162 -0.10 3.34 21.62
C ASP A 162 0.99 2.98 20.59
N GLY A 163 0.63 2.97 19.31
CA GLY A 163 1.50 2.58 18.22
C GLY A 163 2.26 3.76 17.61
N PHE A 164 3.49 3.50 17.20
CA PHE A 164 4.32 4.45 16.48
C PHE A 164 4.73 3.86 15.12
N PRO A 165 4.40 4.51 13.98
CA PRO A 165 4.80 4.03 12.64
C PRO A 165 6.31 3.81 12.50
N PRO A 166 6.76 2.94 11.58
CA PRO A 166 8.19 2.82 11.26
C PRO A 166 8.80 4.16 10.89
N PHE A 167 10.11 4.33 11.12
CA PHE A 167 10.81 5.61 11.03
C PHE A 167 10.44 6.46 9.81
N ILE A 168 10.50 5.90 8.59
CA ILE A 168 10.20 6.63 7.35
C ILE A 168 8.75 7.19 7.31
N PHE A 169 7.80 6.48 7.92
CA PHE A 169 6.39 6.88 8.00
C PHE A 169 6.08 7.78 9.20
N ARG A 170 6.94 7.74 10.23
CA ARG A 170 6.86 8.62 11.39
C ARG A 170 7.28 10.06 11.07
N GLN A 171 8.13 10.22 10.06
CA GLN A 171 8.48 11.54 9.53
C GLN A 171 7.26 12.21 8.90
N GLN A 172 7.21 13.54 9.00
CA GLN A 172 6.14 14.32 8.38
C GLN A 172 6.48 14.65 6.95
N TYR A 173 5.45 14.78 6.11
CA TYR A 173 5.56 15.33 4.75
C TYR A 173 6.44 14.54 3.78
N TRP A 174 6.49 13.22 3.92
CA TRP A 174 7.15 12.36 2.94
C TRP A 174 6.41 12.40 1.59
N THR A 175 7.16 12.14 0.52
CA THR A 175 6.66 12.14 -0.86
C THR A 175 6.60 10.72 -1.40
N LEU A 176 5.74 10.56 -2.41
CA LEU A 176 5.48 9.27 -3.03
C LEU A 176 5.70 9.36 -4.54
N TYR A 177 6.37 8.36 -5.10
CA TYR A 177 6.60 8.24 -6.53
C TYR A 177 6.17 6.86 -7.03
N GLU A 178 5.62 6.77 -8.23
CA GLU A 178 5.38 5.47 -8.84
C GLU A 178 6.71 4.88 -9.32
N ASP A 179 6.95 3.64 -8.94
CA ASP A 179 8.08 2.88 -9.47
C ASP A 179 7.78 2.45 -10.91
N ASN A 180 8.64 2.87 -11.84
CA ASN A 180 8.52 2.51 -13.25
C ASN A 180 9.10 1.12 -13.57
N SER A 181 9.51 0.33 -12.58
CA SER A 181 10.00 -1.02 -12.82
C SER A 181 8.88 -1.89 -13.40
N LYS A 182 9.11 -2.45 -14.60
CA LYS A 182 8.11 -3.22 -15.38
C LYS A 182 7.76 -4.60 -14.77
N ASN A 183 8.19 -4.86 -13.53
CA ASN A 183 8.22 -6.20 -12.96
C ASN A 183 7.00 -6.52 -12.07
N TYR A 184 6.07 -5.59 -11.94
CA TYR A 184 4.86 -5.76 -11.15
C TYR A 184 3.65 -5.22 -11.92
N GLN A 185 2.70 -6.10 -12.18
CA GLN A 185 1.41 -5.78 -12.77
C GLN A 185 0.34 -6.54 -11.98
N LEU A 186 -0.66 -5.80 -11.50
CA LEU A 186 -1.85 -6.36 -10.88
C LEU A 186 -2.99 -6.24 -11.89
N ASP A 187 -3.57 -7.36 -12.29
CA ASP A 187 -4.71 -7.39 -13.20
C ASP A 187 -6.04 -7.24 -12.45
N GLU A 188 -7.12 -7.00 -13.20
CA GLU A 188 -8.46 -6.82 -12.66
C GLU A 188 -8.93 -8.06 -11.86
N ALA A 189 -9.52 -7.83 -10.68
CA ALA A 189 -10.05 -8.87 -9.81
C ALA A 189 -11.56 -8.66 -9.64
N CYS A 190 -12.35 -9.45 -10.37
CA CYS A 190 -13.82 -9.33 -10.44
C CYS A 190 -14.57 -9.67 -9.13
N GLY A 191 -13.86 -10.04 -8.07
CA GLY A 191 -14.46 -10.61 -6.84
C GLY A 191 -15.11 -11.99 -7.07
N LEU A 192 -15.33 -12.76 -6.00
CA LEU A 192 -16.08 -14.03 -6.09
C LEU A 192 -17.53 -13.74 -6.49
N LYS A 193 -17.99 -14.42 -7.55
CA LYS A 193 -19.41 -14.58 -7.84
C LYS A 193 -20.10 -15.26 -6.66
N ASN A 194 -21.31 -14.80 -6.34
CA ASN A 194 -22.08 -15.16 -5.14
C ASN A 194 -22.24 -16.67 -4.86
N ALA A 195 -22.16 -17.52 -5.89
CA ALA A 195 -22.39 -18.96 -5.78
C ALA A 195 -21.28 -19.77 -5.08
N VAL A 196 -20.04 -19.26 -4.99
CA VAL A 196 -18.88 -20.01 -4.43
C VAL A 196 -18.61 -19.62 -2.95
N ARG A 197 -19.41 -18.70 -2.40
CA ARG A 197 -19.17 -18.06 -1.09
C ARG A 197 -19.33 -18.99 0.12
N SER A 198 -20.08 -20.09 0.01
CA SER A 198 -20.36 -20.99 1.14
C SER A 198 -19.25 -22.01 1.44
N GLU A 199 -18.36 -22.31 0.49
CA GLU A 199 -17.41 -23.43 0.62
C GLU A 199 -16.01 -23.01 1.12
N ILE A 200 -15.63 -21.73 1.03
CA ILE A 200 -14.24 -21.26 1.29
C ILE A 200 -13.98 -20.88 2.76
N LEU A 201 -14.98 -20.88 3.64
CA LEU A 201 -14.87 -20.44 5.04
C LEU A 201 -13.90 -21.27 5.92
N ASN A 202 -13.23 -22.31 5.39
CA ASN A 202 -12.42 -23.25 6.17
C ASN A 202 -10.93 -23.38 5.77
N LEU A 203 -10.37 -22.49 4.94
CA LEU A 203 -8.94 -22.56 4.60
C LEU A 203 -8.16 -21.41 5.25
N ASP A 204 -7.32 -21.79 6.22
CA ASP A 204 -6.23 -20.97 6.76
C ASP A 204 -5.34 -20.48 5.60
N LEU A 205 -5.54 -19.23 5.18
CA LEU A 205 -4.80 -18.61 4.09
C LEU A 205 -3.43 -18.12 4.59
N THR A 206 -2.56 -19.08 4.90
CA THR A 206 -1.12 -18.89 4.72
C THR A 206 -0.86 -19.35 3.28
N ILE A 207 -0.64 -18.42 2.34
CA ILE A 207 0.15 -18.54 1.10
C ILE A 207 -0.19 -17.35 0.17
N ASN A 208 0.85 -16.55 -0.12
CA ASN A 208 0.97 -15.55 -1.20
C ASN A 208 -0.16 -14.51 -1.32
N PHE A 209 -0.02 -13.42 -0.56
CA PHE A 209 -0.85 -12.21 -0.62
C PHE A 209 -1.03 -11.64 -2.04
N ILE A 210 -0.05 -11.83 -2.93
CA ILE A 210 -0.14 -11.44 -4.35
C ILE A 210 -0.98 -12.43 -5.18
N ALA A 211 -0.91 -13.74 -4.88
CA ALA A 211 -1.69 -14.76 -5.58
C ALA A 211 -3.19 -14.70 -5.20
N GLY A 212 -3.52 -14.29 -3.97
CA GLY A 212 -4.89 -14.09 -3.52
C GLY A 212 -5.61 -12.91 -4.18
N MET A 213 -4.87 -11.94 -4.75
CA MET A 213 -5.44 -10.90 -5.61
C MET A 213 -5.68 -11.39 -7.05
N CYS A 214 -4.91 -12.38 -7.51
CA CYS A 214 -4.98 -12.94 -8.86
C CYS A 214 -5.82 -14.23 -8.97
N CYS A 215 -6.55 -14.65 -7.93
CA CYS A 215 -7.32 -15.90 -7.97
C CYS A 215 -8.60 -15.71 -8.80
N GLY A 216 -8.40 -15.67 -10.12
CA GLY A 216 -9.43 -15.37 -11.11
C GLY A 216 -9.08 -15.75 -12.54
N ILE A 217 -7.97 -16.44 -12.83
CA ILE A 217 -7.81 -17.19 -14.09
C ILE A 217 -7.01 -18.48 -13.80
N ALA A 218 -7.74 -19.60 -13.69
CA ALA A 218 -7.22 -20.89 -14.12
C ALA A 218 -7.84 -21.17 -15.50
N HIS A 219 -7.03 -21.12 -16.55
CA HIS A 219 -7.09 -22.12 -17.60
C HIS A 219 -5.74 -22.17 -18.30
N SER A 220 -4.99 -23.21 -17.93
CA SER A 220 -3.94 -23.80 -18.73
C SER A 220 -4.48 -24.13 -20.13
N SER A 221 -3.74 -23.74 -21.15
CA SER A 221 -3.68 -24.46 -22.43
C SER A 221 -2.22 -24.47 -22.87
N LEU A 222 -1.75 -25.69 -23.11
CA LEU A 222 -0.44 -26.16 -23.60
C LEU A 222 0.38 -25.18 -24.44
#